data_AF-A0A934R7W0-F1
#
_entry.id   AF-A0A934R7W0-F1
#
_cell.length_a   1.000
_cell.length_b   1.000
_cell.length_c   1.000
_cell.angle_alpha   90.00
_cell.angle_beta   90.00
_cell.angle_gamma   90.00
#
_symmetry.space_group_name_H-M   'P 1'
#
loop_
_entity.id
_entity.type
_entity.pdbx_description
1 polymer ?
#
loop_
_entity_poly.entity_id
_entity_poly.type
_entity_poly.pdbx_seq_one_letter_code
_entity_poly.pdbx_strand_id
1 'polypeptide(L)'
;MTPAEITAEFYESLRRPNGRQSIRHFYAKIRNLDKSDLSEGLLAVFQERSFTDHEVGCAILWCLDVPFSRDLAPYLPGLIANWDVSVEEMPLYLMNALGKETLNATIEKLLESISEDSEEKVKLKTMQWWMSMDESSLREHRASWLAKLTGIDRTEFLTTQSQL
;
A
#
# COMPACT_ATOMS: atom_id res chain seq x y z
N MET A 1 -2.45 19.02 6.18
CA MET A 1 -1.32 18.93 5.22
C MET A 1 -1.93 18.62 3.89
N THR A 2 -1.49 19.29 2.82
CA THR A 2 -1.89 18.97 1.44
C THR A 2 -1.25 17.65 0.98
N PRO A 3 -1.74 17.03 -0.11
CA PRO A 3 -1.11 15.84 -0.69
C PRO A 3 0.40 16.02 -0.95
N ALA A 4 0.81 17.15 -1.52
CA ALA A 4 2.21 17.43 -1.80
C ALA A 4 3.07 17.55 -0.53
N GLU A 5 2.53 18.14 0.53
CA GLU A 5 3.20 18.20 1.85
C GLU A 5 3.32 16.81 2.48
N ILE A 6 2.32 15.94 2.29
CA ILE A 6 2.36 14.54 2.76
C ILE A 6 3.48 13.78 2.04
N THR A 7 3.56 13.88 0.71
CA THR A 7 4.63 13.24 -0.08
C THR A 7 6.01 13.74 0.32
N ALA A 8 6.17 15.06 0.48
CA ALA A 8 7.46 15.66 0.87
C ALA A 8 7.91 15.20 2.27
N GLU A 9 7.00 15.26 3.26
CA GLU A 9 7.29 14.81 4.62
C GLU A 9 7.57 13.29 4.68
N PHE A 10 6.88 12.49 3.88
CA PHE A 10 7.13 11.05 3.75
C PHE A 10 8.59 10.79 3.35
N TYR A 11 9.03 11.42 2.25
CA TYR A 11 10.40 11.27 1.77
C TYR A 11 11.43 11.80 2.76
N GLU A 12 11.16 12.95 3.39
CA GLU A 12 12.04 13.46 4.44
C GLU A 12 12.16 12.45 5.58
N SER A 13 11.03 11.88 6.01
CA SER A 13 10.99 10.91 7.10
C SER A 13 11.75 9.63 6.79
N LEU A 14 11.68 9.11 5.56
CA LEU A 14 12.45 7.92 5.14
C LEU A 14 13.96 8.18 5.09
N ARG A 15 14.36 9.39 4.70
CA ARG A 15 15.78 9.74 4.51
C ARG A 15 16.47 10.18 5.80
N ARG A 16 15.74 10.44 6.88
CA ARG A 16 16.33 10.83 8.17
C ARG A 16 17.17 9.68 8.77
N PRO A 17 18.30 9.98 9.44
CA PRO A 17 19.17 8.98 10.05
C PRO A 17 18.50 8.09 11.11
N ASN A 18 17.40 8.57 11.71
CA ASN A 18 16.63 7.83 12.71
C ASN A 18 15.56 6.88 12.10
N GLY A 19 15.56 6.69 10.78
CA GLY A 19 14.92 5.59 10.06
C GLY A 19 13.51 5.25 10.53
N ARG A 20 13.33 4.11 11.21
CA ARG A 20 12.00 3.67 11.68
C ARG A 20 11.34 4.67 12.63
N GLN A 21 12.10 5.41 13.43
CA GLN A 21 11.53 6.37 14.39
C GLN A 21 10.94 7.58 13.67
N SER A 22 11.59 8.09 12.62
CA SER A 22 11.00 9.17 11.81
C SER A 22 9.73 8.71 11.10
N ILE A 23 9.68 7.47 10.60
CA ILE A 23 8.46 6.91 10.02
C ILE A 23 7.33 6.76 11.03
N ARG A 24 7.62 6.35 12.27
CA ARG A 24 6.61 6.33 13.34
C ARG A 24 6.08 7.72 13.65
N HIS A 25 6.96 8.72 13.73
CA HIS A 25 6.54 10.10 13.94
C HIS A 25 5.69 10.62 12.77
N PHE A 26 6.08 10.31 11.54
CA PHE A 26 5.30 10.62 10.35
C PHE A 26 3.91 9.98 10.42
N TYR A 27 3.83 8.67 10.67
CA TYR A 27 2.57 7.94 10.83
C TYR A 27 1.67 8.58 11.90
N ALA A 28 2.22 8.88 13.08
CA ALA A 28 1.48 9.52 14.17
C ALA A 28 0.97 10.93 13.80
N LYS A 29 1.73 11.67 12.99
CA LYS A 29 1.39 13.01 12.50
C LYS A 29 0.23 12.96 11.49
N ILE A 30 0.22 11.98 10.58
CA ILE A 30 -0.72 11.96 9.45
C ILE A 30 -2.00 11.14 9.71
N ARG A 31 -2.03 10.26 10.72
CA ARG A 31 -3.13 9.29 10.93
C ARG A 31 -4.54 9.89 11.07
N ASN A 32 -4.63 11.16 11.46
CA ASN A 32 -5.89 11.90 11.67
C ASN A 32 -6.21 12.88 10.53
N LEU A 33 -5.41 12.90 9.46
CA LEU A 33 -5.68 13.72 8.28
C LEU A 33 -6.82 13.13 7.44
N ASP A 34 -7.33 13.95 6.52
CA ASP A 34 -8.34 13.52 5.55
C ASP A 34 -7.82 12.35 4.71
N LYS A 35 -8.67 11.34 4.53
CA LYS A 35 -8.29 10.10 3.85
C LYS A 35 -8.04 10.31 2.35
N SER A 36 -8.73 11.26 1.71
CA SER A 36 -8.48 11.61 0.32
C SER A 36 -7.09 12.24 0.18
N ASP A 37 -6.72 13.17 1.06
CA ASP A 37 -5.39 13.78 1.05
C ASP A 37 -4.28 12.75 1.29
N LEU A 38 -4.50 11.79 2.20
CA LEU A 38 -3.59 10.68 2.44
C LEU A 38 -3.42 9.77 1.22
N SER A 39 -4.52 9.42 0.55
CA SER A 39 -4.51 8.58 -0.65
C SER A 39 -3.67 9.25 -1.74
N GLU A 40 -3.95 10.52 -2.02
CA GLU A 40 -3.25 11.31 -3.03
C GLU A 40 -1.75 11.48 -2.72
N GLY A 41 -1.42 11.86 -1.48
CA GLY A 41 -0.03 12.10 -1.09
C GLY A 41 0.83 10.85 -1.03
N LEU A 42 0.28 9.73 -0.55
CA LEU A 42 1.04 8.48 -0.44
C LEU A 42 1.07 7.68 -1.74
N LEU A 43 0.06 7.78 -2.62
CA LEU A 43 0.14 7.17 -3.95
C LEU A 43 1.10 7.91 -4.88
N ALA A 44 1.35 9.19 -4.65
CA ALA A 44 2.34 9.95 -5.42
C ALA A 44 3.78 9.40 -5.29
N VAL A 45 4.08 8.59 -4.27
CA VAL A 45 5.41 7.98 -4.10
C VAL A 45 5.76 6.97 -5.21
N PHE A 46 4.75 6.48 -5.93
CA PHE A 46 4.88 5.54 -7.05
C PHE A 46 5.27 6.21 -8.37
N GLN A 47 5.65 7.49 -8.37
CA GLN A 47 6.17 8.17 -9.56
C GLN A 47 7.55 7.65 -10.00
N GLU A 48 8.32 7.07 -9.06
CA GLU A 48 9.63 6.47 -9.33
C GLU A 48 9.69 5.07 -8.75
N ARG A 49 10.44 4.16 -9.38
CA ARG A 49 10.60 2.80 -8.86
C ARG A 49 11.48 2.81 -7.61
N SER A 50 10.89 2.49 -6.45
CA SER A 50 11.62 2.36 -5.18
C SER A 50 11.00 1.30 -4.28
N PHE A 51 11.77 0.25 -3.94
CA PHE A 51 11.29 -0.82 -3.06
C PHE A 51 10.82 -0.27 -1.71
N THR A 52 11.69 0.45 -1.01
CA THR A 52 11.42 0.95 0.35
C THR A 52 10.27 1.96 0.38
N ASP A 53 10.21 2.87 -0.60
CA ASP A 53 9.18 3.92 -0.60
C ASP A 53 7.81 3.30 -0.86
N HIS A 54 7.72 2.34 -1.78
CA HIS A 54 6.49 1.62 -2.09
C HIS A 54 6.02 0.76 -0.93
N GLU A 55 6.95 0.01 -0.32
CA GLU A 55 6.68 -0.86 0.84
C GLU A 55 6.07 -0.05 1.98
N VAL A 56 6.75 1.02 2.41
CA VAL A 56 6.30 1.84 3.53
C VAL A 56 5.06 2.65 3.18
N GLY A 57 4.98 3.21 1.97
CA GLY A 57 3.84 4.00 1.52
C GLY A 57 2.53 3.19 1.51
N CYS A 58 2.55 1.99 0.92
CA CYS A 58 1.39 1.11 0.90
C CYS A 58 1.07 0.52 2.27
N ALA A 59 2.08 0.18 3.08
CA ALA A 59 1.84 -0.25 4.45
C ALA A 59 1.08 0.79 5.27
N ILE A 60 1.43 2.08 5.14
CA ILE A 60 0.74 3.18 5.82
C ILE A 60 -0.70 3.31 5.32
N LEU A 61 -0.91 3.33 4.00
CA LEU A 61 -2.25 3.39 3.40
C LEU A 61 -3.15 2.26 3.92
N TRP A 62 -2.62 1.04 3.94
CA TRP A 62 -3.34 -0.13 4.40
C TRP A 62 -3.61 -0.10 5.90
N CYS A 63 -2.61 0.24 6.73
CA CYS A 63 -2.76 0.29 8.17
C CYS A 63 -3.77 1.35 8.63
N LEU A 64 -3.86 2.46 7.90
CA LEU A 64 -4.80 3.55 8.17
C LEU A 64 -6.18 3.34 7.54
N ASP A 65 -6.47 2.21 6.89
CA ASP A 65 -7.71 1.97 6.14
C ASP A 65 -8.06 3.14 5.20
N VAL A 66 -7.06 3.64 4.46
CA VAL A 66 -7.30 4.68 3.46
C VAL A 66 -8.04 4.04 2.28
N PRO A 67 -9.22 4.54 1.87
CA PRO A 67 -9.90 4.04 0.70
C PRO A 67 -9.17 4.48 -0.58
N PHE A 68 -9.37 3.72 -1.64
CA PHE A 68 -8.91 4.08 -2.97
C PHE A 68 -10.01 4.88 -3.67
N SER A 69 -9.79 6.17 -3.88
CA SER A 69 -10.82 7.11 -4.38
C SER A 69 -10.81 7.30 -5.90
N ARG A 70 -9.81 6.77 -6.61
CA ARG A 70 -9.66 6.93 -8.06
C ARG A 70 -10.35 5.78 -8.80
N ASP A 71 -10.65 6.00 -10.08
CA ASP A 71 -10.94 4.89 -10.98
C ASP A 71 -9.66 4.07 -11.17
N LEU A 72 -9.69 2.80 -10.76
CA LEU A 72 -8.53 1.92 -10.80
C LEU A 72 -8.09 1.63 -12.23
N ALA A 73 -9.03 1.43 -13.16
CA ALA A 73 -8.71 0.97 -14.52
C ALA A 73 -7.74 1.90 -15.28
N PRO A 74 -7.95 3.23 -15.32
CA PRO A 74 -7.00 4.15 -15.95
C PRO A 74 -5.75 4.42 -15.11
N TYR A 75 -5.78 4.13 -13.80
CA TYR A 75 -4.69 4.48 -12.88
C TYR A 75 -3.68 3.34 -12.68
N LEU A 76 -4.15 2.10 -12.71
CA LEU A 76 -3.36 0.90 -12.42
C LEU A 76 -2.16 0.73 -13.37
N PRO A 77 -2.25 0.99 -14.69
CA PRO A 77 -1.07 0.91 -15.57
C PRO A 77 0.07 1.82 -15.12
N GLY A 78 -0.25 3.04 -14.66
CA GLY A 78 0.75 4.00 -14.15
C GLY A 78 1.40 3.53 -12.86
N LEU A 79 0.62 2.95 -11.93
CA LEU A 79 1.15 2.35 -10.71
C LEU A 79 2.08 1.16 -11.03
N ILE A 80 1.64 0.27 -11.92
CA ILE A 80 2.36 -0.96 -12.25
C ILE A 80 3.66 -0.67 -12.99
N ALA A 81 3.71 0.35 -13.84
CA ALA A 81 4.92 0.75 -14.54
C ALA A 81 6.11 0.90 -13.57
N ASN A 82 5.87 1.54 -12.42
CA ASN A 82 6.91 1.81 -11.42
C ASN A 82 6.93 0.81 -10.27
N TRP A 83 5.85 0.06 -10.03
CA TRP A 83 5.78 -0.91 -8.94
C TRP A 83 6.92 -1.94 -8.99
N ASP A 84 7.48 -2.23 -7.81
CA ASP A 84 8.44 -3.31 -7.63
C ASP A 84 7.69 -4.57 -7.18
N VAL A 85 7.81 -5.65 -7.95
CA VAL A 85 7.07 -6.91 -7.73
C VAL A 85 7.32 -7.57 -6.37
N SER A 86 8.41 -7.20 -5.70
CA SER A 86 8.77 -7.68 -4.37
C SER A 86 7.99 -6.97 -3.27
N VAL A 87 7.29 -5.88 -3.59
CA VAL A 87 6.47 -5.10 -2.66
C VAL A 87 5.05 -5.63 -2.67
N GLU A 88 4.78 -6.57 -1.77
CA GLU A 88 3.46 -7.17 -1.60
C GLU A 88 2.43 -6.17 -1.05
N GLU A 89 2.85 -5.13 -0.33
CA GLU A 89 1.96 -4.15 0.30
C GLU A 89 1.03 -3.45 -0.69
N MET A 90 1.44 -3.24 -1.95
CA MET A 90 0.57 -2.64 -2.97
C MET A 90 -0.66 -3.52 -3.28
N PRO A 91 -0.50 -4.79 -3.74
CA PRO A 91 -1.64 -5.69 -3.95
C PRO A 91 -2.55 -5.77 -2.73
N LEU A 92 -1.97 -5.85 -1.52
CA LEU A 92 -2.73 -6.03 -0.30
C LEU A 92 -3.52 -4.79 0.10
N TYR A 93 -2.92 -3.61 -0.04
CA TYR A 93 -3.60 -2.34 0.10
C TYR A 93 -4.78 -2.23 -0.88
N LEU A 94 -4.55 -2.44 -2.19
CA LEU A 94 -5.58 -2.31 -3.20
C LEU A 94 -6.72 -3.31 -2.98
N MET A 95 -6.39 -4.55 -2.61
CA MET A 95 -7.37 -5.58 -2.28
C MET A 95 -8.23 -5.18 -1.07
N ASN A 96 -7.62 -4.61 -0.03
CA ASN A 96 -8.34 -4.11 1.15
C ASN A 96 -9.24 -2.91 0.81
N ALA A 97 -8.75 -2.00 -0.03
CA ALA A 97 -9.44 -0.75 -0.35
C ALA A 97 -10.58 -0.90 -1.37
N LEU A 98 -10.46 -1.83 -2.32
CA LEU A 98 -11.41 -2.02 -3.43
C LEU A 98 -12.22 -3.32 -3.33
N GLY A 99 -11.74 -4.29 -2.56
CA GLY A 99 -12.24 -5.65 -2.58
C GLY A 99 -11.54 -6.52 -3.63
N LYS A 100 -11.33 -7.79 -3.30
CA LYS A 100 -10.63 -8.78 -4.12
C LYS A 100 -11.28 -8.98 -5.50
N GLU A 101 -12.61 -9.05 -5.55
CA GLU A 101 -13.36 -9.29 -6.78
C GLU A 101 -13.20 -8.14 -7.77
N THR A 102 -13.38 -6.89 -7.33
CA THR A 102 -13.25 -5.68 -8.15
C THR A 102 -11.82 -5.51 -8.67
N LEU A 103 -10.81 -5.76 -7.83
CA LEU A 103 -9.42 -5.69 -8.23
C LEU A 103 -9.09 -6.77 -9.28
N ASN A 104 -9.51 -8.02 -9.04
CA ASN A 104 -9.30 -9.11 -10.00
C ASN A 104 -9.96 -8.85 -11.35
N ALA A 105 -11.22 -8.41 -11.38
CA ALA A 105 -11.93 -8.10 -12.62
C ALA A 105 -11.23 -6.97 -13.40
N THR A 106 -10.67 -5.99 -12.70
CA THR A 106 -9.90 -4.90 -13.33
C THR A 106 -8.59 -5.43 -13.92
N ILE A 107 -7.88 -6.29 -13.19
CA ILE A 107 -6.64 -6.93 -13.66
C ILE A 107 -6.90 -7.80 -14.89
N GLU A 108 -7.93 -8.65 -14.86
CA GLU A 108 -8.30 -9.53 -15.96
C GLU A 108 -8.58 -8.75 -17.25
N LYS A 109 -9.35 -7.65 -17.14
CA LYS A 109 -9.62 -6.76 -18.26
C LYS A 109 -8.34 -6.13 -18.85
N LEU A 110 -7.39 -5.74 -18.00
CA LEU A 110 -6.10 -5.20 -18.47
C LEU A 110 -5.29 -6.28 -19.18
N LEU A 111 -5.22 -7.50 -18.61
CA LEU A 111 -4.48 -8.64 -19.16
C LEU A 111 -4.90 -9.03 -20.59
N GLU A 112 -6.16 -8.80 -20.97
CA GLU A 112 -6.69 -9.02 -22.33
C GLU A 112 -6.06 -8.08 -23.37
N SER A 113 -5.64 -6.88 -22.95
CA SER A 113 -5.12 -5.83 -23.83
C SER A 113 -3.59 -5.81 -23.93
N ILE A 114 -2.91 -6.64 -23.15
CA ILE A 114 -1.45 -6.60 -22.97
C ILE A 114 -0.78 -7.82 -23.61
N SER A 115 0.31 -7.58 -24.34
CA SER A 115 1.15 -8.61 -24.95
C SER A 115 1.62 -9.66 -23.93
N GLU A 116 1.67 -10.95 -24.33
CA GLU A 116 2.05 -12.05 -23.43
C GLU A 116 3.43 -11.87 -22.78
N ASP A 117 4.38 -11.31 -23.53
CA ASP A 117 5.78 -11.18 -23.09
C ASP A 117 6.09 -9.84 -22.41
N SER A 118 5.07 -9.02 -22.10
CA SER A 118 5.31 -7.72 -21.49
C SER A 118 5.63 -7.82 -20.00
N GLU A 119 6.50 -6.93 -19.52
CA GLU A 119 6.79 -6.78 -18.08
C GLU A 119 5.50 -6.47 -17.29
N GLU A 120 4.61 -5.65 -17.86
CA GLU A 120 3.33 -5.30 -17.24
C GLU A 120 2.46 -6.53 -16.98
N LYS A 121 2.42 -7.48 -17.92
CA LYS A 121 1.66 -8.72 -17.76
C LYS A 121 2.22 -9.58 -16.63
N VAL A 122 3.55 -9.67 -16.52
CA VAL A 122 4.22 -10.37 -15.42
C VAL A 122 3.84 -9.73 -14.09
N LYS A 123 3.93 -8.40 -13.97
CA LYS A 123 3.55 -7.67 -12.76
C LYS A 123 2.08 -7.93 -12.39
N LEU A 124 1.14 -7.78 -13.32
CA LEU A 124 -0.28 -8.05 -13.08
C LEU A 124 -0.52 -9.48 -12.57
N LYS A 125 0.12 -10.48 -13.18
CA LYS A 125 0.05 -11.88 -12.71
C LYS A 125 0.65 -12.05 -11.30
N THR A 126 1.76 -11.38 -11.00
CA THR A 126 2.34 -11.37 -9.65
C THR A 126 1.41 -10.71 -8.63
N MET A 127 0.71 -9.64 -9.00
CA MET A 127 -0.29 -9.01 -8.14
C MET A 127 -1.42 -9.98 -7.80
N GLN A 128 -1.96 -10.71 -8.78
CA GLN A 128 -2.97 -11.76 -8.55
C GLN A 128 -2.46 -12.86 -7.62
N TRP A 129 -1.18 -13.24 -7.75
CA TRP A 129 -0.57 -14.24 -6.86
C TRP A 129 -0.53 -13.74 -5.41
N TRP A 130 -0.13 -12.50 -5.14
CA TRP A 130 -0.18 -11.92 -3.79
C TRP A 130 -1.59 -11.87 -3.21
N MET A 131 -2.60 -11.61 -4.04
CA MET A 131 -4.01 -11.61 -3.63
C MET A 131 -4.56 -13.01 -3.28
N SER A 132 -3.79 -14.08 -3.53
CA SER A 132 -4.14 -15.45 -3.12
C SER A 132 -3.86 -15.75 -1.65
N MET A 133 -3.19 -14.85 -0.93
CA MET A 133 -2.95 -15.00 0.50
C MET A 133 -4.24 -15.19 1.29
N ASP A 134 -4.18 -16.09 2.28
CA ASP A 134 -5.29 -16.34 3.18
C ASP A 134 -5.46 -15.21 4.20
N GLU A 135 -6.65 -15.12 4.78
CA GLU A 135 -7.02 -14.04 5.69
C GLU A 135 -6.15 -14.00 6.95
N SER A 136 -5.67 -15.15 7.44
CA SER A 136 -4.80 -15.17 8.62
C SER A 136 -3.43 -14.56 8.33
N SER A 137 -2.84 -14.92 7.18
CA SER A 137 -1.60 -14.33 6.69
C SER A 137 -1.75 -12.82 6.48
N LEU A 138 -2.86 -12.37 5.91
CA LEU A 138 -3.15 -10.94 5.72
C LEU A 138 -3.21 -10.18 7.04
N ARG A 139 -3.96 -10.69 8.02
CA ARG A 139 -4.07 -10.07 9.35
C ARG A 139 -2.73 -10.03 10.06
N GLU A 140 -1.97 -11.12 10.00
CA GLU A 140 -0.64 -11.21 10.59
C GLU A 140 0.33 -10.20 9.98
N HIS A 141 0.31 -10.06 8.66
CA HIS A 141 1.17 -9.12 7.93
C HIS A 141 0.81 -7.67 8.26
N ARG A 142 -0.49 -7.33 8.26
CA ARG A 142 -0.97 -6.02 8.66
C ARG A 142 -0.61 -5.70 10.12
N ALA A 143 -0.76 -6.66 11.03
CA ALA A 143 -0.38 -6.49 12.44
C ALA A 143 1.13 -6.26 12.62
N SER A 144 1.97 -6.95 11.83
CA SER A 144 3.42 -6.72 11.78
C SER A 144 3.73 -5.27 11.38
N TRP A 145 3.05 -4.74 10.36
CA TRP A 145 3.20 -3.34 9.96
C TRP A 145 2.70 -2.35 11.00
N LEU A 146 1.54 -2.59 11.60
CA LEU A 146 1.05 -1.74 12.69
C LEU A 146 2.03 -1.66 13.84
N ALA A 147 2.63 -2.77 14.26
CA ALA A 147 3.66 -2.80 15.29
C ALA A 147 4.91 -1.98 14.88
N LYS A 148 5.36 -2.10 13.62
CA LYS A 148 6.46 -1.30 13.08
C LYS A 148 6.14 0.21 13.11
N LEU A 149 4.94 0.59 12.69
CA LEU A 149 4.48 1.98 12.52
C LEU A 149 4.07 2.69 13.81
N THR A 150 3.65 1.94 14.84
CA THR A 150 3.20 2.50 16.12
C THR A 150 4.22 2.30 17.25
N GLY A 151 5.09 1.29 17.13
CA GLY A 151 5.96 0.87 18.22
C GLY A 151 5.26 0.08 19.33
N ILE A 152 3.97 -0.24 19.15
CA ILE A 152 3.18 -1.09 20.06
C ILE A 152 3.43 -2.56 19.71
N ASP A 153 3.38 -3.45 20.71
CA ASP A 153 3.63 -4.89 20.53
C ASP A 153 2.58 -5.53 19.61
N ARG A 154 3.02 -6.43 18.72
CA ARG A 154 2.18 -7.18 17.76
C ARG A 154 1.09 -8.01 18.46
N THR A 155 1.37 -8.51 19.66
CA THR A 155 0.46 -9.37 20.44
C THR A 155 -0.80 -8.62 20.89
N GLU A 156 -0.69 -7.34 21.25
CA GLU A 156 -1.81 -6.51 21.71
C GLU A 156 -2.85 -6.24 20.59
N PHE A 157 -2.40 -6.13 19.34
CA PHE A 157 -3.30 -5.90 18.19
C PHE A 157 -4.13 -7.14 17.83
N LEU A 158 -3.51 -8.32 17.80
CA LEU A 158 -4.19 -9.57 17.42
C LEU A 158 -5.28 -9.96 18.43
N THR A 159 -5.09 -9.64 19.71
CA THR A 159 -6.09 -9.86 20.76
C THR A 159 -7.30 -8.92 20.66
N THR A 160 -7.11 -7.69 20.21
CA THR A 160 -8.18 -6.67 20.19
C THR A 160 -9.18 -6.88 19.04
N GLN A 161 -8.74 -7.45 17.92
CA GLN A 161 -9.58 -7.71 16.74
C GLN A 161 -10.30 -9.07 16.78
N SER A 162 -9.92 -9.98 17.68
CA SER A 162 -10.61 -11.28 17.86
C SER A 162 -11.89 -11.18 18.70
N GLN A 163 -12.26 -9.97 19.13
CA GLN A 163 -13.41 -9.68 20.00
C GLN A 163 -14.54 -8.88 19.29
N LEU A 164 -14.40 -8.63 17.99
CA LEU A 164 -15.41 -8.03 17.10
C LEU A 164 -15.87 -9.05 16.08
#